data_AF-A0A812I4W9-F1
#
_entry.id   AF-A0A812I4W9-F1
#
_cell.length_a   1.000
_cell.length_b   1.000
_cell.length_c   1.000
_cell.angle_alpha   90.00
_cell.angle_beta   90.00
_cell.angle_gamma   90.00
#
_symmetry.space_group_name_H-M   'P 1'
#
loop_
_entity.id
_entity.type
_entity.pdbx_description
1 polymer ?
#
loop_
_entity_poly.entity_id
_entity_poly.type
_entity_poly.pdbx_seq_one_letter_code
_entity_poly.pdbx_strand_id
1 'polypeptide(L)'
;MSLQNVMIVMTKSDHIPTAHPAGWTERCSLSQCRRPPPSGRTYVQPAPRTDRALRALERLRRAVAEFPREARREVLEAMAPTTRLALLAFMERLERSKAPLTVAVPGGESSQRPRPWPARLAKAKARLRSAEREAHRPWRPRAARIARTARTATARSDRQGQGGVYRKQGGWMAKLCLIPYFYVSSRCFQSPQQAASMLKVLRRARDLTAATATATSSCYRSELLKQALVDACCQEGLELQDLAPSFTAYVDAKGIVGCAVSSRSSTCLEEALDHRSLLLAGRAKGWSHFREAWLHVLQATVQRRPSRAWGRARSKPLKKAHAEVFVDKARRSFELQMEATAVAVCRKRLARAVQKVDAVLKESHKKRSL
;
A
#
# COMPACT_ATOMS: atom_id res chain seq x y z
N MET A 1 -8.02 -15.02 63.81
CA MET A 1 -7.29 -14.35 62.72
C MET A 1 -8.25 -13.36 62.07
N SER A 2 -8.06 -12.08 62.39
CA SER A 2 -9.01 -10.99 62.13
C SER A 2 -8.71 -10.34 60.78
N LEU A 3 -9.71 -10.30 59.90
CA LEU A 3 -9.65 -9.60 58.61
C LEU A 3 -9.99 -8.13 58.86
N GLN A 4 -9.02 -7.25 58.62
CA GLN A 4 -9.23 -5.80 58.64
C GLN A 4 -9.95 -5.35 57.37
N ASN A 5 -11.14 -4.79 57.57
CA ASN A 5 -11.90 -4.03 56.59
C ASN A 5 -11.21 -2.70 56.31
N VAL A 6 -10.88 -2.43 55.05
CA VAL A 6 -10.51 -1.09 54.58
C VAL A 6 -11.73 -0.48 53.91
N MET A 7 -12.48 0.32 54.66
CA MET A 7 -13.46 1.26 54.13
C MET A 7 -12.74 2.42 53.45
N ILE A 8 -12.91 2.57 52.14
CA ILE A 8 -12.58 3.82 51.45
C ILE A 8 -13.87 4.63 51.32
N VAL A 9 -13.99 5.65 52.17
CA VAL A 9 -15.00 6.71 52.06
C VAL A 9 -14.52 7.69 50.99
N MET A 10 -15.19 7.74 49.84
CA MET A 10 -15.03 8.85 48.91
C MET A 10 -16.14 9.87 49.14
N THR A 11 -15.71 11.06 49.57
CA THR A 11 -16.53 12.25 49.80
C THR A 11 -16.97 12.88 48.49
N LYS A 12 -18.22 13.36 48.48
CA LYS A 12 -18.83 14.24 47.48
C LYS A 12 -17.93 15.46 47.20
N SER A 13 -17.74 15.76 45.91
CA SER A 13 -17.36 17.11 45.46
C SER A 13 -18.12 17.46 44.18
N ASP A 14 -19.10 18.33 44.38
CA ASP A 14 -19.37 19.59 43.70
C ASP A 14 -19.58 19.67 42.19
N HIS A 15 -20.69 20.36 41.91
CA HIS A 15 -21.25 20.80 40.64
C HIS A 15 -20.25 21.56 39.76
N ILE A 16 -20.20 21.17 38.48
CA ILE A 16 -19.64 21.99 37.41
C ILE A 16 -20.81 22.47 36.54
N PRO A 17 -20.96 23.79 36.29
CA PRO A 17 -22.04 24.33 35.50
C PRO A 17 -21.84 24.09 33.99
N THR A 18 -22.92 23.67 33.35
CA THR A 18 -23.10 23.51 31.91
C THR A 18 -23.08 24.86 31.20
N ALA A 19 -22.01 25.14 30.45
CA ALA A 19 -21.97 26.23 29.50
C ALA A 19 -22.46 25.74 28.12
N HIS A 20 -23.62 26.22 27.69
CA HIS A 20 -24.10 26.12 26.32
C HIS A 20 -23.33 27.10 25.42
N PRO A 21 -22.72 26.67 24.30
CA PRO A 21 -22.38 27.59 23.24
C PRO A 21 -23.59 27.79 22.33
N ALA A 22 -24.00 29.05 22.28
CA ALA A 22 -25.00 29.63 21.42
C ALA A 22 -24.69 29.43 19.92
N GLY A 23 -25.75 29.50 19.13
CA GLY A 23 -25.78 29.16 17.72
C GLY A 23 -24.90 30.00 16.82
N TRP A 24 -24.38 29.34 15.79
CA TRP A 24 -23.88 29.95 14.57
C TRP A 24 -24.62 29.32 13.40
N THR A 25 -25.69 29.99 12.98
CA THR A 25 -26.40 29.77 11.72
C THR A 25 -25.84 30.73 10.67
N GLU A 26 -24.64 30.46 10.17
CA GLU A 26 -24.18 31.12 8.93
C GLU A 26 -24.77 30.39 7.72
N ARG A 27 -25.87 30.98 7.25
CA ARG A 27 -26.42 30.82 5.91
C ARG A 27 -25.35 31.20 4.89
N CYS A 28 -24.64 30.21 4.34
CA CYS A 28 -23.83 30.41 3.15
C CYS A 28 -24.76 30.54 1.93
N SER A 29 -25.01 31.76 1.51
CA SER A 29 -25.74 32.10 0.29
C SER A 29 -24.99 31.56 -0.94
N LEU A 30 -25.55 30.53 -1.55
CA LEU A 30 -25.23 30.06 -2.90
C LEU A 30 -25.67 31.11 -3.94
N SER A 31 -24.99 32.25 -3.97
CA SER A 31 -25.12 33.24 -5.04
C SER A 31 -23.92 33.13 -5.99
N GLN A 32 -24.20 32.61 -7.18
CA GLN A 32 -23.57 33.03 -8.43
C GLN A 32 -22.05 32.80 -8.59
N CYS A 33 -21.63 31.53 -8.68
CA CYS A 33 -20.48 31.19 -9.51
C CYS A 33 -20.93 31.07 -10.97
N ARG A 34 -21.04 32.19 -11.68
CA ARG A 34 -21.17 32.20 -13.15
C ARG A 34 -19.94 31.51 -13.73
N ARG A 35 -20.12 30.31 -14.29
CA ARG A 35 -19.07 29.67 -15.10
C ARG A 35 -18.77 30.60 -16.28
N PRO A 36 -17.50 30.96 -16.52
CA PRO A 36 -17.14 31.69 -17.73
C PRO A 36 -17.57 30.84 -18.94
N PRO A 37 -18.06 31.46 -20.03
CA PRO A 37 -18.34 30.74 -21.26
C PRO A 37 -17.05 30.02 -21.70
N PRO A 38 -17.15 28.81 -22.27
CA PRO A 38 -15.99 28.08 -22.74
C PRO A 38 -15.29 28.92 -23.81
N SER A 39 -14.22 29.60 -23.41
CA SER A 39 -13.28 30.28 -24.30
C SER A 39 -12.96 29.33 -25.45
N GLY A 40 -13.19 29.81 -26.68
CA GLY A 40 -13.22 29.02 -27.90
C GLY A 40 -12.15 27.93 -27.92
N ARG A 41 -12.58 26.68 -28.11
CA ARG A 41 -11.67 25.58 -28.43
C ARG A 41 -10.96 25.98 -29.72
N THR A 42 -9.74 26.50 -29.59
CA THR A 42 -8.78 26.57 -30.67
C THR A 42 -8.68 25.16 -31.25
N TYR A 43 -9.20 24.98 -32.46
CA TYR A 43 -9.06 23.75 -33.22
C TYR A 43 -7.56 23.55 -33.47
N VAL A 44 -6.93 22.74 -32.62
CA VAL A 44 -5.56 22.30 -32.85
C VAL A 44 -5.60 21.45 -34.12
N GLN A 45 -5.13 22.04 -35.23
CA GLN A 45 -4.95 21.37 -36.50
C GLN A 45 -4.24 20.03 -36.24
N PRO A 46 -4.79 18.89 -36.73
CA PRO A 46 -4.21 17.60 -36.47
C PRO A 46 -2.80 17.57 -37.07
N ALA A 47 -1.79 17.37 -36.21
CA ALA A 47 -0.39 17.31 -36.62
C ALA A 47 -0.18 16.37 -37.83
N PRO A 48 0.78 16.69 -38.73
CA PRO A 48 1.00 15.95 -39.96
C PRO A 48 1.18 14.46 -39.69
N ARG A 49 0.67 13.62 -40.62
CA ARG A 49 0.56 12.16 -40.43
C ARG A 49 1.90 11.47 -40.17
N THR A 50 2.98 11.97 -40.75
CA THR A 50 4.36 11.51 -40.53
C THR A 50 4.73 11.57 -39.04
N ASP A 51 4.30 12.60 -38.32
CA ASP A 51 4.56 12.71 -36.90
C ASP A 51 3.77 11.70 -36.05
N ARG A 52 2.62 11.23 -36.53
CA ARG A 52 1.82 10.23 -35.78
C ARG A 52 2.50 8.87 -35.83
N ALA A 53 3.01 8.46 -36.99
CA ALA A 53 3.77 7.22 -37.15
C ALA A 53 5.07 7.24 -36.35
N LEU A 54 5.84 8.33 -36.43
CA LEU A 54 7.09 8.48 -35.66
C LEU A 54 6.84 8.49 -34.16
N ARG A 55 5.76 9.14 -33.69
CA ARG A 55 5.37 9.10 -32.26
C ARG A 55 4.93 7.71 -31.81
N ALA A 56 4.26 6.93 -32.68
CA ALA A 56 3.88 5.56 -32.36
C ALA A 56 5.11 4.64 -32.27
N LEU A 57 6.04 4.73 -33.23
CA LEU A 57 7.29 3.98 -33.24
C LEU A 57 8.20 4.37 -32.06
N GLU A 58 8.29 5.64 -31.69
CA GLU A 58 9.03 6.07 -30.50
C GLU A 58 8.42 5.52 -29.20
N ARG A 59 7.10 5.43 -29.10
CA ARG A 59 6.44 4.78 -27.96
C ARG A 59 6.71 3.28 -27.92
N LEU A 60 6.70 2.61 -29.08
CA LEU A 60 7.03 1.19 -29.18
C LEU A 60 8.50 0.94 -28.80
N ARG A 61 9.44 1.75 -29.31
CA ARG A 61 10.87 1.70 -28.93
C ARG A 61 11.07 1.83 -27.43
N ARG A 62 10.39 2.78 -26.77
CA ARG A 62 10.43 2.94 -25.32
C ARG A 62 9.87 1.74 -24.59
N ALA A 63 8.75 1.19 -25.07
CA ALA A 63 8.14 0.00 -24.46
C ALA A 63 9.06 -1.24 -24.57
N VAL A 64 9.76 -1.43 -25.69
CA VAL A 64 10.77 -2.50 -25.83
C VAL A 64 11.97 -2.26 -24.90
N ALA A 65 12.41 -1.00 -24.75
CA ALA A 65 13.51 -0.67 -23.85
C ALA A 65 13.20 -0.89 -22.36
N GLU A 66 11.93 -0.96 -21.96
CA GLU A 66 11.51 -1.30 -20.58
C GLU A 66 11.80 -2.77 -20.21
N PHE A 67 12.05 -3.66 -21.19
CA PHE A 67 12.41 -5.06 -20.94
C PHE A 67 13.91 -5.25 -20.65
N PRO A 68 14.29 -6.28 -19.85
CA PRO A 68 15.67 -6.75 -19.72
C PRO A 68 16.29 -7.07 -21.07
N ARG A 69 17.63 -6.92 -21.19
CA ARG A 69 18.33 -7.05 -22.48
C ARG A 69 18.07 -8.41 -23.14
N GLU A 70 18.02 -9.45 -22.32
CA GLU A 70 17.83 -10.86 -22.69
C GLU A 70 16.43 -11.08 -23.29
N ALA A 71 15.40 -10.45 -22.70
CA ALA A 71 14.00 -10.59 -23.13
C ALA A 71 13.62 -9.71 -24.33
N ARG A 72 14.46 -8.73 -24.71
CA ARG A 72 14.15 -7.82 -25.84
C ARG A 72 14.06 -8.55 -27.17
N ARG A 73 14.91 -9.56 -27.38
CA ARG A 73 14.94 -10.35 -28.62
C ARG A 73 13.63 -11.10 -28.81
N GLU A 74 13.22 -11.88 -27.80
CA GLU A 74 11.95 -12.63 -27.80
C GLU A 74 10.76 -11.70 -28.05
N VAL A 75 10.76 -10.53 -27.39
CA VAL A 75 9.71 -9.53 -27.54
C VAL A 75 9.64 -9.00 -28.99
N LEU A 76 10.78 -8.75 -29.63
CA LEU A 76 10.83 -8.31 -31.03
C LEU A 76 10.42 -9.42 -31.99
N GLU A 77 10.83 -10.67 -31.74
CA GLU A 77 10.46 -11.85 -32.53
C GLU A 77 8.96 -12.16 -32.46
N ALA A 78 8.31 -11.89 -31.33
CA ALA A 78 6.87 -12.04 -31.16
C ALA A 78 6.01 -10.95 -31.86
N MET A 79 6.63 -9.90 -32.42
CA MET A 79 5.89 -8.87 -33.17
C MET A 79 5.58 -9.32 -34.59
N ALA A 80 4.53 -8.74 -35.18
CA ALA A 80 4.31 -8.89 -36.61
C ALA A 80 5.54 -8.41 -37.41
N PRO A 81 5.97 -9.13 -38.46
CA PRO A 81 7.19 -8.82 -39.20
C PRO A 81 7.23 -7.38 -39.73
N THR A 82 6.10 -6.85 -40.18
CA THR A 82 5.98 -5.47 -40.69
C THR A 82 6.24 -4.43 -39.61
N THR A 83 5.67 -4.62 -38.42
CA THR A 83 5.87 -3.76 -37.24
C THR A 83 7.31 -3.80 -36.76
N ARG A 84 7.90 -5.01 -36.73
CA ARG A 84 9.30 -5.21 -36.37
C ARG A 84 10.25 -4.48 -37.32
N LEU A 85 10.07 -4.67 -38.63
CA LEU A 85 10.89 -3.99 -39.65
C LEU A 85 10.74 -2.47 -39.58
N ALA A 86 9.52 -1.95 -39.39
CA ALA A 86 9.27 -0.52 -39.24
C ALA A 86 9.98 0.05 -37.99
N LEU A 87 9.99 -0.69 -36.88
CA LEU A 87 10.67 -0.30 -35.66
C LEU A 87 12.20 -0.31 -35.83
N LEU A 88 12.76 -1.35 -36.45
CA LEU A 88 14.21 -1.45 -36.71
C LEU A 88 14.68 -0.34 -37.65
N ALA A 89 13.97 -0.11 -38.76
CA ALA A 89 14.28 0.97 -39.68
C ALA A 89 14.20 2.35 -38.99
N PHE A 90 13.26 2.53 -38.06
CA PHE A 90 13.17 3.75 -37.26
C PHE A 90 14.36 3.90 -36.30
N MET A 91 14.80 2.82 -35.65
CA MET A 91 15.97 2.82 -34.77
C MET A 91 17.27 3.12 -35.53
N GLU A 92 17.47 2.52 -36.70
CA GLU A 92 18.62 2.80 -37.56
C GLU A 92 18.68 4.27 -37.99
N ARG A 93 17.54 4.87 -38.39
CA ARG A 93 17.47 6.32 -38.69
C ARG A 93 17.83 7.19 -37.49
N LEU A 94 17.41 6.78 -36.28
CA LEU A 94 17.77 7.48 -35.05
C LEU A 94 19.27 7.34 -34.72
N GLU A 95 19.91 6.24 -35.08
CA GLU A 95 21.36 6.06 -34.90
C GLU A 95 22.16 6.87 -35.93
N ARG A 96 21.76 6.84 -37.20
CA ARG A 96 22.36 7.67 -38.26
C ARG A 96 22.27 9.16 -37.97
N SER A 97 21.15 9.63 -37.41
CA SER A 97 20.99 11.04 -37.03
C SER A 97 21.79 11.45 -35.78
N LYS A 98 22.27 10.48 -34.98
CA LYS A 98 23.16 10.73 -33.84
C LYS A 98 24.64 10.64 -34.19
N ALA A 99 24.98 9.99 -35.30
CA ALA A 99 26.35 9.98 -35.78
C ALA A 99 26.79 11.45 -35.92
N PRO A 100 27.85 11.89 -35.22
CA PRO A 100 28.36 13.23 -35.42
C PRO A 100 28.67 13.33 -36.92
N LEU A 101 28.15 14.38 -37.55
CA LEU A 101 28.63 14.79 -38.87
C LEU A 101 30.10 15.15 -38.68
N THR A 102 30.98 14.16 -38.70
CA THR A 102 32.39 14.30 -39.00
C THR A 102 32.44 14.74 -40.46
N VAL A 103 32.07 16.00 -40.68
CA VAL A 103 32.43 16.71 -41.89
C VAL A 103 33.95 16.69 -41.86
N ALA A 104 34.54 15.83 -42.69
CA ALA A 104 35.93 15.99 -43.07
C ALA A 104 36.02 17.37 -43.69
N VAL A 105 36.45 18.37 -42.91
CA VAL A 105 36.78 19.70 -43.41
C VAL A 105 38.08 19.51 -44.18
N PRO A 106 38.05 19.55 -45.53
CA PRO A 106 39.27 19.50 -46.31
C PRO A 106 39.84 20.92 -46.30
N GLY A 107 40.99 21.10 -45.64
CA GLY A 107 41.87 22.26 -45.85
C GLY A 107 41.22 23.62 -45.63
N GLY A 108 41.27 24.11 -44.40
CA GLY A 108 40.97 25.50 -44.11
C GLY A 108 41.45 25.85 -42.71
N GLU A 109 42.68 26.34 -42.62
CA GLU A 109 43.23 26.99 -41.44
C GLU A 109 42.37 28.19 -41.06
N SER A 110 41.30 27.96 -40.33
CA SER A 110 40.49 28.99 -39.71
C SER A 110 40.48 28.72 -38.22
N SER A 111 41.26 29.53 -37.54
CA SER A 111 41.45 29.58 -36.09
C SER A 111 40.13 29.95 -35.39
N GLN A 112 39.18 29.02 -35.34
CA GLN A 112 38.04 29.11 -34.45
C GLN A 112 38.18 28.04 -33.37
N ARG A 113 38.58 28.51 -32.19
CA ARG A 113 38.76 27.73 -30.98
C ARG A 113 37.57 26.78 -30.77
N PRO A 114 37.81 25.46 -30.61
CA PRO A 114 36.75 24.51 -30.35
C PRO A 114 36.04 24.90 -29.06
N ARG A 115 34.71 25.11 -29.16
CA ARG A 115 33.89 25.31 -27.96
C ARG A 115 34.12 24.12 -27.03
N PRO A 116 34.42 24.36 -25.75
CA PRO A 116 35.03 23.36 -24.92
C PRO A 116 34.01 22.23 -24.65
N TRP A 117 34.44 21.01 -25.00
CA TRP A 117 33.82 19.72 -24.71
C TRP A 117 33.49 19.41 -23.21
N PRO A 118 33.98 20.13 -22.16
CA PRO A 118 33.68 19.82 -20.76
C PRO A 118 32.19 19.88 -20.39
N ALA A 119 31.36 20.68 -21.05
CA ALA A 119 29.96 20.86 -20.61
C ALA A 119 29.11 19.59 -20.79
N ARG A 120 29.33 18.80 -21.85
CA ARG A 120 28.61 17.53 -22.08
C ARG A 120 29.12 16.42 -21.15
N LEU A 121 30.43 16.35 -20.94
CA LEU A 121 31.05 15.39 -20.02
C LEU A 121 30.69 15.69 -18.55
N ALA A 122 30.61 16.97 -18.17
CA ALA A 122 30.14 17.40 -16.85
C ALA A 122 28.66 17.01 -16.64
N LYS A 123 27.81 17.18 -17.64
CA LYS A 123 26.40 16.77 -17.57
C LYS A 123 26.23 15.25 -17.51
N ALA A 124 27.09 14.49 -18.19
CA ALA A 124 27.12 13.03 -18.11
C ALA A 124 27.62 12.54 -16.74
N LYS A 125 28.71 13.11 -16.22
CA LYS A 125 29.23 12.81 -14.88
C LYS A 125 28.23 13.21 -13.78
N ALA A 126 27.53 14.34 -13.92
CA ALA A 126 26.48 14.75 -13.00
C ALA A 126 25.31 13.74 -12.99
N ARG A 127 24.91 13.22 -14.17
CA ARG A 127 23.89 12.17 -14.29
C ARG A 127 24.33 10.84 -13.65
N LEU A 128 25.59 10.45 -13.83
CA LEU A 128 26.14 9.24 -13.20
C LEU A 128 26.16 9.37 -11.67
N ARG A 129 26.65 10.50 -11.15
CA ARG A 129 26.65 10.79 -9.71
C ARG A 129 25.24 10.89 -9.14
N SER A 130 24.27 11.43 -9.89
CA SER A 130 22.86 11.42 -9.47
C SER A 130 22.28 10.01 -9.44
N ALA A 131 22.63 9.14 -10.40
CA ALA A 131 22.19 7.75 -10.42
C ALA A 131 22.80 6.92 -9.28
N GLU A 132 24.09 7.10 -8.97
CA GLU A 132 24.75 6.48 -7.80
C GLU A 132 24.13 6.97 -6.48
N ARG A 133 23.88 8.28 -6.35
CA ARG A 133 23.17 8.84 -5.17
C ARG A 133 21.73 8.34 -5.06
N GLU A 134 21.09 7.98 -6.16
CA GLU A 134 19.75 7.39 -6.18
C GLU A 134 19.78 5.89 -5.83
N ALA A 135 20.86 5.18 -6.16
CA ALA A 135 21.10 3.79 -5.77
C ALA A 135 21.43 3.65 -4.27
N HIS A 136 22.16 4.60 -3.69
CA HIS A 136 22.46 4.64 -2.25
C HIS A 136 21.41 5.38 -1.41
N ARG A 137 20.34 5.89 -2.02
CA ARG A 137 19.26 6.53 -1.27
C ARG A 137 18.53 5.46 -0.45
N PRO A 138 18.37 5.64 0.88
CA PRO A 138 17.51 4.75 1.66
C PRO A 138 16.15 4.71 0.97
N TRP A 139 15.68 3.51 0.66
CA TRP A 139 14.54 3.21 -0.20
C TRP A 139 13.36 4.14 0.12
N ARG A 140 13.27 5.29 -0.55
CA ARG A 140 12.10 6.14 -0.49
C ARG A 140 11.18 5.55 -1.53
N PRO A 141 10.04 4.95 -1.15
CA PRO A 141 9.05 4.56 -2.13
C PRO A 141 8.75 5.81 -2.97
N ARG A 142 8.34 5.64 -4.23
CA ARG A 142 7.62 6.69 -4.98
C ARG A 142 6.32 7.06 -4.25
N ALA A 143 6.44 7.66 -3.08
CA ALA A 143 5.45 7.73 -2.03
C ALA A 143 4.30 8.64 -2.45
N ALA A 144 4.54 9.65 -3.31
CA ALA A 144 3.47 10.51 -3.80
C ALA A 144 2.50 9.79 -4.77
N ARG A 145 3.00 8.82 -5.57
CA ARG A 145 2.15 8.06 -6.51
C ARG A 145 1.55 6.82 -5.84
N ILE A 146 2.29 6.19 -4.93
CA ILE A 146 1.78 5.09 -4.08
C ILE A 146 0.79 5.62 -3.04
N ALA A 147 0.94 6.83 -2.48
CA ALA A 147 -0.04 7.39 -1.54
C ALA A 147 -1.40 7.66 -2.19
N ARG A 148 -1.42 8.00 -3.48
CA ARG A 148 -2.66 8.23 -4.23
C ARG A 148 -3.38 6.92 -4.56
N THR A 149 -2.65 5.86 -4.93
CA THR A 149 -3.22 4.51 -5.05
C THR A 149 -3.52 3.87 -3.69
N ALA A 150 -2.76 4.20 -2.64
CA ALA A 150 -3.01 3.76 -1.27
C ALA A 150 -4.30 4.35 -0.73
N ARG A 151 -4.64 5.63 -1.02
CA ARG A 151 -5.95 6.21 -0.68
C ARG A 151 -7.13 5.51 -1.36
N THR A 152 -6.96 5.03 -2.59
CA THR A 152 -8.01 4.22 -3.27
C THR A 152 -7.99 2.74 -2.82
N ALA A 153 -6.84 2.22 -2.38
CA ALA A 153 -6.72 0.88 -1.82
C ALA A 153 -7.23 0.81 -0.37
N THR A 154 -7.11 1.87 0.42
CA THR A 154 -7.75 1.99 1.75
C THR A 154 -9.26 1.95 1.61
N ALA A 155 -9.84 2.62 0.61
CA ALA A 155 -11.29 2.56 0.35
C ALA A 155 -11.80 1.14 -0.03
N ARG A 156 -10.98 0.30 -0.67
CA ARG A 156 -11.31 -1.14 -0.88
C ARG A 156 -10.94 -2.02 0.31
N SER A 157 -9.93 -1.65 1.09
CA SER A 157 -9.56 -2.29 2.36
C SER A 157 -10.55 -2.00 3.48
N ASP A 158 -11.37 -0.95 3.38
CA ASP A 158 -12.44 -0.67 4.34
C ASP A 158 -13.49 -1.78 4.39
N ARG A 159 -13.67 -2.55 3.30
CA ARG A 159 -14.48 -3.78 3.34
C ARG A 159 -13.85 -4.90 4.18
N GLN A 160 -12.51 -4.93 4.35
CA GLN A 160 -11.84 -5.81 5.32
C GLN A 160 -11.85 -5.24 6.75
N GLY A 161 -12.22 -3.96 6.91
CA GLY A 161 -12.45 -3.31 8.20
C GLY A 161 -13.89 -3.47 8.72
N GLN A 162 -14.85 -3.83 7.86
CA GLN A 162 -16.21 -4.16 8.27
C GLN A 162 -16.20 -5.47 9.07
N GLY A 163 -16.09 -5.34 10.39
CA GLY A 163 -16.28 -6.47 11.28
C GLY A 163 -17.65 -7.11 11.07
N GLY A 164 -17.70 -8.41 11.27
CA GLY A 164 -18.83 -9.24 10.93
C GLY A 164 -18.88 -10.51 11.78
N VAL A 165 -19.93 -11.29 11.54
CA VAL A 165 -20.08 -12.63 12.06
C VAL A 165 -19.59 -13.62 11.00
N TYR A 166 -18.72 -14.55 11.38
CA TYR A 166 -18.10 -15.51 10.47
C TYR A 166 -18.35 -16.93 10.96
N ARG A 167 -18.72 -17.83 10.05
CA ARG A 167 -18.78 -19.27 10.32
C ARG A 167 -17.36 -19.85 10.30
N LYS A 168 -17.00 -20.61 11.33
CA LYS A 168 -15.75 -21.39 11.44
C LYS A 168 -16.07 -22.83 11.85
N GLN A 169 -15.08 -23.71 11.71
CA GLN A 169 -15.14 -25.06 12.27
C GLN A 169 -15.37 -24.94 13.79
N GLY A 170 -16.53 -25.38 14.26
CA GLY A 170 -16.94 -25.29 15.67
C GLY A 170 -17.94 -24.16 16.00
N GLY A 171 -18.40 -23.36 15.03
CA GLY A 171 -19.50 -22.41 15.26
C GLY A 171 -19.36 -21.07 14.55
N TRP A 172 -19.96 -20.05 15.13
CA TRP A 172 -20.02 -18.67 14.65
C TRP A 172 -19.20 -17.76 15.56
N MET A 173 -18.44 -16.84 15.00
CA MET A 173 -17.64 -15.89 15.78
C MET A 173 -17.81 -14.47 15.28
N ALA A 174 -17.82 -13.50 16.20
CA ALA A 174 -17.70 -12.09 15.86
C ALA A 174 -16.23 -11.74 15.67
N LYS A 175 -15.93 -10.90 14.67
CA LYS A 175 -14.60 -10.30 14.52
C LYS A 175 -14.74 -8.86 14.07
N LEU A 176 -14.01 -7.96 14.72
CA LEU A 176 -14.01 -6.53 14.41
C LEU A 176 -12.59 -5.94 14.54
N CYS A 177 -12.29 -4.93 13.74
CA CYS A 177 -11.11 -4.09 13.93
C CYS A 177 -11.46 -2.99 14.95
N LEU A 178 -10.90 -3.05 16.16
CA LEU A 178 -11.20 -2.05 17.22
C LEU A 178 -10.40 -0.77 17.03
N ILE A 179 -9.12 -0.89 16.68
CA ILE A 179 -8.26 0.24 16.30
C ILE A 179 -7.54 -0.13 15.01
N PRO A 180 -7.00 0.83 14.23
CA PRO A 180 -6.27 0.52 13.02
C PRO A 180 -5.21 -0.55 13.29
N TYR A 181 -5.18 -1.60 12.46
CA TYR A 181 -4.21 -2.69 12.59
C TYR A 181 -4.38 -3.61 13.82
N PHE A 182 -5.56 -3.63 14.44
CA PHE A 182 -5.84 -4.45 15.61
C PHE A 182 -7.24 -5.09 15.56
N TYR A 183 -7.27 -6.41 15.44
CA TYR A 183 -8.52 -7.16 15.39
C TYR A 183 -8.79 -7.86 16.72
N VAL A 184 -10.06 -7.85 17.10
CA VAL A 184 -10.60 -8.62 18.21
C VAL A 184 -11.62 -9.59 17.66
N SER A 185 -11.56 -10.81 18.19
CA SER A 185 -12.40 -11.94 17.81
C SER A 185 -13.03 -12.50 19.06
N SER A 186 -14.34 -12.72 19.07
CA SER A 186 -14.97 -13.47 20.15
C SER A 186 -14.63 -14.96 20.07
N ARG A 187 -14.99 -15.72 21.10
CA ARG A 187 -15.08 -17.19 20.98
C ARG A 187 -16.07 -17.63 19.90
N CYS A 188 -16.03 -18.92 19.56
CA CYS A 188 -17.03 -19.54 18.69
C CYS A 188 -18.30 -19.87 19.51
N PHE A 189 -19.45 -19.55 18.96
CA PHE A 189 -20.78 -19.79 19.49
C PHE A 189 -21.54 -20.76 18.59
N GLN A 190 -22.45 -21.54 19.15
CA GLN A 190 -23.26 -22.45 18.35
C GLN A 190 -24.30 -21.70 17.49
N SER A 191 -24.77 -20.55 17.99
CA SER A 191 -25.78 -19.71 17.33
C SER A 191 -25.15 -18.48 16.65
N PRO A 192 -25.58 -18.14 15.41
CA PRO A 192 -25.17 -16.89 14.76
C PRO A 192 -25.72 -15.65 15.47
N GLN A 193 -26.88 -15.75 16.15
CA GLN A 193 -27.47 -14.65 16.91
C GLN A 193 -26.60 -14.28 18.11
N GLN A 194 -26.06 -15.26 18.83
CA GLN A 194 -25.11 -15.01 19.94
C GLN A 194 -23.84 -14.30 19.43
N ALA A 195 -23.28 -14.77 18.31
CA ALA A 195 -22.14 -14.11 17.69
C ALA A 195 -22.49 -12.68 17.21
N ALA A 196 -23.72 -12.44 16.74
CA ALA A 196 -24.19 -11.10 16.39
C ALA A 196 -24.28 -10.18 17.62
N SER A 197 -24.74 -10.67 18.77
CA SER A 197 -24.72 -9.92 20.03
C SER A 197 -23.29 -9.56 20.44
N MET A 198 -22.34 -10.49 20.35
CA MET A 198 -20.93 -10.16 20.60
C MET A 198 -20.38 -9.11 19.63
N LEU A 199 -20.83 -9.11 18.37
CA LEU A 199 -20.43 -8.07 17.43
C LEU A 199 -20.96 -6.68 17.84
N LYS A 200 -22.14 -6.58 18.47
CA LYS A 200 -22.65 -5.32 19.03
C LYS A 200 -21.73 -4.81 20.14
N VAL A 201 -21.36 -5.67 21.09
CA VAL A 201 -20.38 -5.36 22.15
C VAL A 201 -19.07 -4.82 21.55
N LEU A 202 -18.51 -5.52 20.56
CA LEU A 202 -17.26 -5.08 19.93
C LEU A 202 -17.41 -3.73 19.23
N ARG A 203 -18.54 -3.49 18.54
CA ARG A 203 -18.81 -2.19 17.89
C ARG A 203 -18.88 -1.08 18.93
N ARG A 204 -19.58 -1.31 20.05
CA ARG A 204 -19.68 -0.35 21.13
C ARG A 204 -18.32 -0.04 21.75
N ALA A 205 -17.51 -1.06 22.03
CA ALA A 205 -16.15 -0.88 22.56
C ALA A 205 -15.27 -0.05 21.61
N ARG A 206 -15.37 -0.27 20.29
CA ARG A 206 -14.69 0.55 19.28
C ARG A 206 -15.13 2.00 19.36
N ASP A 207 -16.43 2.25 19.46
CA ASP A 207 -16.98 3.60 19.45
C ASP A 207 -16.57 4.35 20.74
N LEU A 208 -16.57 3.69 21.90
CA LEU A 208 -16.05 4.22 23.17
C LEU A 208 -14.54 4.53 23.08
N THR A 209 -13.77 3.63 22.47
CA THR A 209 -12.33 3.84 22.24
C THR A 209 -12.09 5.04 21.33
N ALA A 210 -12.89 5.18 20.27
CA ALA A 210 -12.77 6.28 19.30
C ALA A 210 -13.11 7.64 19.94
N ALA A 211 -14.15 7.70 20.78
CA ALA A 211 -14.53 8.91 21.51
C ALA A 211 -13.41 9.38 22.47
N THR A 212 -12.72 8.43 23.11
CA THR A 212 -11.66 8.73 24.08
C THR A 212 -10.34 9.08 23.39
N ALA A 213 -10.03 8.44 22.25
CA ALA A 213 -8.77 8.62 21.54
C ALA A 213 -8.53 10.05 21.01
N THR A 214 -9.58 10.86 20.86
CA THR A 214 -9.47 12.28 20.50
C THR A 214 -8.85 13.14 21.59
N ALA A 215 -8.84 12.68 22.85
CA ALA A 215 -8.44 13.49 24.00
C ALA A 215 -7.06 13.13 24.57
N THR A 216 -6.46 11.98 24.23
CA THR A 216 -5.31 11.45 25.00
C THR A 216 -4.11 11.02 24.14
N SER A 217 -2.91 11.18 24.71
CA SER A 217 -1.64 10.74 24.13
C SER A 217 -1.58 9.23 23.91
N SER A 218 -0.76 8.80 22.95
CA SER A 218 -0.73 7.44 22.41
C SER A 218 -0.34 6.30 23.39
N CYS A 219 0.12 6.61 24.60
CA CYS A 219 0.63 5.62 25.56
C CYS A 219 -0.45 4.91 26.40
N TYR A 220 -1.64 5.50 26.62
CA TYR A 220 -2.70 4.92 27.48
C TYR A 220 -3.66 3.97 26.76
N ARG A 221 -3.24 3.38 25.63
CA ARG A 221 -4.18 2.68 24.74
C ARG A 221 -4.63 1.32 25.25
N SER A 222 -3.85 0.62 26.08
CA SER A 222 -4.21 -0.69 26.63
C SER A 222 -5.33 -0.59 27.65
N GLU A 223 -5.18 0.29 28.64
CA GLU A 223 -6.12 0.46 29.75
C GLU A 223 -7.44 1.01 29.22
N LEU A 224 -7.40 1.99 28.32
CA LEU A 224 -8.60 2.55 27.69
C LEU A 224 -9.37 1.50 26.87
N LEU A 225 -8.66 0.65 26.13
CA LEU A 225 -9.29 -0.40 25.34
C LEU A 225 -9.87 -1.51 26.23
N LYS A 226 -9.22 -1.84 27.35
CA LYS A 226 -9.77 -2.73 28.38
C LYS A 226 -11.04 -2.16 28.97
N GLN A 227 -11.00 -0.91 29.41
CA GLN A 227 -12.14 -0.23 30.00
C GLN A 227 -13.31 -0.16 29.01
N ALA A 228 -13.05 0.23 27.76
CA ALA A 228 -14.08 0.26 26.73
C ALA A 228 -14.72 -1.11 26.45
N LEU A 229 -13.95 -2.21 26.56
CA LEU A 229 -14.49 -3.56 26.44
C LEU A 229 -15.36 -3.94 27.66
N VAL A 230 -14.91 -3.60 28.88
CA VAL A 230 -15.66 -3.83 30.11
C VAL A 230 -16.98 -3.05 30.08
N ASP A 231 -16.94 -1.76 29.75
CA ASP A 231 -18.12 -0.90 29.67
C ASP A 231 -19.11 -1.39 28.60
N ALA A 232 -18.61 -1.82 27.44
CA ALA A 232 -19.45 -2.38 26.39
C ALA A 232 -20.10 -3.71 26.78
N CYS A 233 -19.38 -4.57 27.52
CA CYS A 233 -19.92 -5.81 28.07
C CYS A 233 -21.02 -5.50 29.12
N CYS A 234 -20.75 -4.56 30.04
CA CYS A 234 -21.70 -4.16 31.08
C CYS A 234 -23.01 -3.62 30.50
N GLN A 235 -22.95 -2.82 29.43
CA GLN A 235 -24.13 -2.26 28.76
C GLN A 235 -25.05 -3.33 28.12
N GLU A 236 -24.50 -4.48 27.77
CA GLU A 236 -25.24 -5.60 27.18
C GLU A 236 -25.54 -6.71 28.21
N GLY A 237 -25.28 -6.46 29.50
CA GLY A 237 -25.50 -7.42 30.59
C GLY A 237 -24.59 -8.64 30.53
N LEU A 238 -23.36 -8.47 30.04
CA LEU A 238 -22.38 -9.54 29.85
C LEU A 238 -21.13 -9.29 30.70
N GLU A 239 -20.42 -10.36 31.05
CA GLU A 239 -19.07 -10.25 31.59
C GLU A 239 -18.02 -10.28 30.47
N LEU A 240 -16.84 -9.70 30.73
CA LEU A 240 -15.72 -9.78 29.77
C LEU A 240 -15.30 -11.23 29.49
N GLN A 241 -15.50 -12.12 30.47
CA GLN A 241 -15.20 -13.55 30.36
C GLN A 241 -16.13 -14.25 29.35
N ASP A 242 -17.38 -13.80 29.18
CA ASP A 242 -18.33 -14.36 28.22
C ASP A 242 -17.91 -14.10 26.77
N LEU A 243 -17.27 -12.96 26.54
CA LEU A 243 -16.70 -12.62 25.24
C LEU A 243 -15.51 -13.54 24.89
N ALA A 244 -14.74 -13.93 25.92
CA ALA A 244 -13.48 -14.68 25.83
C ALA A 244 -12.62 -14.18 24.65
N PRO A 245 -12.27 -12.88 24.62
CA PRO A 245 -11.74 -12.24 23.44
C PRO A 245 -10.37 -12.82 23.07
N SER A 246 -10.18 -13.00 21.77
CA SER A 246 -8.90 -13.28 21.16
C SER A 246 -8.44 -12.06 20.36
N PHE A 247 -7.30 -11.52 20.75
CA PHE A 247 -6.68 -10.34 20.17
C PHE A 247 -5.67 -10.76 19.10
N THR A 248 -5.60 -10.02 17.99
CA THR A 248 -4.63 -10.26 16.93
C THR A 248 -4.21 -8.93 16.33
N ALA A 249 -2.92 -8.62 16.43
CA ALA A 249 -2.35 -7.50 15.69
C ALA A 249 -2.28 -7.84 14.20
N TYR A 250 -2.55 -6.86 13.36
CA TYR A 250 -2.58 -7.04 11.92
C TYR A 250 -1.94 -5.85 11.26
N VAL A 251 -0.79 -6.01 10.62
CA VAL A 251 -0.12 -4.91 9.92
C VAL A 251 -0.25 -5.13 8.42
N ASP A 252 -0.81 -4.15 7.72
CA ASP A 252 -0.75 -4.13 6.26
C ASP A 252 0.69 -3.84 5.82
N ALA A 253 1.40 -4.90 5.45
CA ALA A 253 2.77 -4.84 4.99
C ALA A 253 2.87 -5.10 3.47
N LYS A 254 1.79 -4.88 2.70
CA LYS A 254 1.79 -5.11 1.23
C LYS A 254 2.92 -4.40 0.49
N GLY A 255 3.34 -3.22 0.94
CA GLY A 255 4.46 -2.49 0.35
C GLY A 255 5.84 -3.06 0.66
N ILE A 256 5.94 -3.97 1.64
CA ILE A 256 7.20 -4.58 2.11
C ILE A 256 7.23 -6.08 1.80
N VAL A 257 6.13 -6.82 1.99
CA VAL A 257 6.08 -8.28 1.80
C VAL A 257 4.90 -8.73 0.94
N GLY A 258 4.22 -7.82 0.25
CA GLY A 258 3.13 -8.17 -0.68
C GLY A 258 1.83 -8.63 -0.04
N CYS A 259 1.86 -8.93 1.24
CA CYS A 259 0.72 -9.41 2.00
C CYS A 259 0.56 -8.63 3.30
N ALA A 260 -0.58 -8.83 3.94
CA ALA A 260 -0.75 -8.38 5.30
C ALA A 260 -0.26 -9.44 6.28
N VAL A 261 0.33 -8.97 7.36
CA VAL A 261 0.93 -9.80 8.39
C VAL A 261 0.06 -9.74 9.63
N SER A 262 -0.44 -10.90 10.05
CA SER A 262 -1.08 -11.05 11.35
C SER A 262 -0.06 -11.55 12.37
N SER A 263 -0.06 -10.96 13.57
CA SER A 263 0.54 -11.59 14.73
C SER A 263 -0.18 -12.90 15.05
N ARG A 264 0.36 -13.63 16.01
CA ARG A 264 -0.36 -14.72 16.64
C ARG A 264 -1.51 -14.15 17.45
N SER A 265 -2.56 -14.96 17.58
CA SER A 265 -3.73 -14.59 18.39
C SER A 265 -3.45 -14.85 19.87
N SER A 266 -3.52 -13.82 20.70
CA SER A 266 -3.36 -13.91 22.17
C SER A 266 -4.69 -13.65 22.88
N THR A 267 -4.82 -14.12 24.11
CA THR A 267 -5.88 -13.71 25.06
C THR A 267 -5.41 -12.58 25.97
N CYS A 268 -4.11 -12.29 25.99
CA CYS A 268 -3.55 -11.11 26.65
C CYS A 268 -3.64 -9.92 25.68
N LEU A 269 -4.31 -8.85 26.11
CA LEU A 269 -4.50 -7.64 25.30
C LEU A 269 -3.18 -6.88 25.15
N GLU A 270 -2.42 -6.72 26.23
CA GLU A 270 -1.13 -6.05 26.24
C GLU A 270 -0.14 -6.70 25.29
N GLU A 271 0.03 -8.02 25.36
CA GLU A 271 0.92 -8.75 24.46
C GLU A 271 0.55 -8.51 22.98
N ALA A 272 -0.73 -8.50 22.65
CA ALA A 272 -1.19 -8.23 21.29
C ALA A 272 -0.94 -6.77 20.87
N LEU A 273 -1.07 -5.82 21.80
CA LEU A 273 -0.75 -4.41 21.55
C LEU A 273 0.76 -4.18 21.39
N ASP A 274 1.59 -4.88 22.15
CA ASP A 274 3.06 -4.86 22.02
C ASP A 274 3.48 -5.42 20.67
N HIS A 275 2.93 -6.57 20.27
CA HIS A 275 3.15 -7.12 18.93
C HIS A 275 2.76 -6.13 17.83
N ARG A 276 1.63 -5.42 17.99
CA ARG A 276 1.20 -4.38 17.05
C ARG A 276 2.22 -3.24 17.00
N SER A 277 2.61 -2.69 18.14
CA SER A 277 3.56 -1.59 18.24
C SER A 277 4.92 -1.96 17.63
N LEU A 278 5.43 -3.15 17.93
CA LEU A 278 6.68 -3.67 17.39
C LEU A 278 6.65 -3.81 15.87
N LEU A 279 5.59 -4.43 15.32
CA LEU A 279 5.44 -4.60 13.87
C LEU A 279 5.28 -3.25 13.14
N LEU A 280 4.54 -2.30 13.72
CA LEU A 280 4.37 -0.97 13.13
C LEU A 280 5.67 -0.16 13.17
N ALA A 281 6.41 -0.23 14.27
CA ALA A 281 7.73 0.41 14.40
C ALA A 281 8.73 -0.19 13.40
N GLY A 282 8.79 -1.52 13.28
CA GLY A 282 9.62 -2.20 12.29
C GLY A 282 9.25 -1.81 10.86
N ARG A 283 7.94 -1.77 10.55
CA ARG A 283 7.43 -1.34 9.24
C ARG A 283 7.88 0.07 8.88
N ALA A 284 7.84 1.00 9.84
CA ALA A 284 8.27 2.39 9.61
C ALA A 284 9.77 2.50 9.27
N LYS A 285 10.59 1.56 9.75
CA LYS A 285 12.05 1.51 9.53
C LYS A 285 12.48 0.64 8.33
N GLY A 286 11.54 0.03 7.60
CA GLY A 286 11.81 -0.77 6.40
C GLY A 286 11.96 -2.28 6.64
N TRP A 287 12.41 -3.01 5.61
CA TRP A 287 12.34 -4.48 5.59
C TRP A 287 13.16 -5.16 6.70
N SER A 288 14.41 -4.77 6.93
CA SER A 288 15.27 -5.43 7.92
C SER A 288 14.66 -5.41 9.33
N HIS A 289 14.27 -4.21 9.78
CA HIS A 289 13.64 -4.03 11.09
C HIS A 289 12.25 -4.69 11.17
N PHE A 290 11.48 -4.67 10.08
CA PHE A 290 10.20 -5.36 10.03
C PHE A 290 10.37 -6.88 10.11
N ARG A 291 11.38 -7.44 9.45
CA ARG A 291 11.75 -8.86 9.53
C ARG A 291 12.08 -9.27 10.96
N GLU A 292 12.93 -8.51 11.65
CA GLU A 292 13.28 -8.76 13.05
C GLU A 292 12.05 -8.70 13.98
N ALA A 293 11.24 -7.65 13.84
CA ALA A 293 9.98 -7.51 14.57
C ALA A 293 9.04 -8.70 14.33
N TRP A 294 8.92 -9.15 13.08
CA TRP A 294 8.06 -10.28 12.73
C TRP A 294 8.59 -11.61 13.29
N LEU A 295 9.91 -11.84 13.22
CA LEU A 295 10.54 -13.01 13.82
C LEU A 295 10.31 -13.06 15.34
N HIS A 296 10.47 -11.91 16.02
CA HIS A 296 10.19 -11.79 17.45
C HIS A 296 8.74 -12.20 17.76
N VAL A 297 7.76 -11.66 17.03
CA VAL A 297 6.33 -12.00 17.22
C VAL A 297 6.04 -13.50 16.94
N LEU A 298 6.72 -14.11 15.97
CA LEU A 298 6.54 -15.54 15.66
C LEU A 298 7.14 -16.47 16.71
N GLN A 299 8.22 -16.03 17.36
CA GLN A 299 8.96 -16.77 18.39
C GLN A 299 8.44 -16.50 19.81
N ALA A 300 7.67 -15.43 20.01
CA ALA A 300 7.09 -15.08 21.31
C ALA A 300 6.37 -16.27 21.96
N THR A 301 6.65 -16.47 23.25
CA THR A 301 6.01 -17.50 24.07
C THR A 301 4.54 -17.20 24.21
N VAL A 302 3.69 -18.18 23.92
CA VAL A 302 2.24 -18.01 24.07
C VAL A 302 1.87 -18.38 25.48
N GLN A 303 1.25 -17.44 26.19
CA GLN A 303 0.61 -17.76 27.46
C GLN A 303 -0.37 -18.91 27.24
N ARG A 304 -0.19 -19.99 28.00
CA ARG A 304 -1.09 -21.14 27.93
C ARG A 304 -2.50 -20.64 28.22
N ARG A 305 -3.39 -20.83 27.24
CA ARG A 305 -4.81 -20.60 27.49
C ARG A 305 -5.27 -21.57 28.57
N PRO A 306 -6.17 -21.15 29.49
CA PRO A 306 -6.89 -22.10 30.32
C PRO A 306 -7.55 -23.12 29.38
N SER A 307 -7.50 -24.41 29.75
CA SER A 307 -7.64 -25.61 28.89
C SER A 307 -8.91 -25.71 28.04
N ARG A 308 -9.86 -24.77 28.16
CA ARG A 308 -11.16 -24.76 27.47
C ARG A 308 -11.29 -23.73 26.33
N ALA A 309 -10.27 -22.93 26.03
CA ALA A 309 -10.41 -21.87 25.03
C ALA A 309 -10.13 -22.36 23.58
N TRP A 310 -11.20 -22.66 22.84
CA TRP A 310 -11.18 -23.12 21.45
C TRP A 310 -10.61 -22.06 20.47
N GLY A 311 -9.79 -22.47 19.49
CA GLY A 311 -9.32 -21.59 18.41
C GLY A 311 -8.03 -22.02 17.69
N ARG A 312 -7.73 -21.39 16.54
CA ARG A 312 -6.54 -21.65 15.69
C ARG A 312 -5.24 -21.01 16.20
N ALA A 313 -5.19 -20.56 17.46
CA ALA A 313 -3.94 -20.02 17.99
C ALA A 313 -2.90 -21.15 17.95
N ARG A 314 -1.85 -21.00 17.13
CA ARG A 314 -0.72 -21.93 17.15
C ARG A 314 -0.23 -21.96 18.59
N SER A 315 -0.28 -23.12 19.23
CA SER A 315 0.07 -23.24 20.65
C SER A 315 1.59 -23.15 20.87
N LYS A 316 2.39 -23.52 19.87
CA LYS A 316 3.86 -23.59 19.99
C LYS A 316 4.55 -22.44 19.25
N PRO A 317 5.48 -21.72 19.90
CA PRO A 317 6.35 -20.77 19.21
C PRO A 317 7.09 -21.45 18.07
N LEU A 318 7.23 -20.72 16.95
CA LEU A 318 8.03 -21.23 15.85
C LEU A 318 9.48 -21.24 16.30
N LYS A 319 10.17 -22.36 16.06
CA LYS A 319 11.64 -22.39 16.20
C LYS A 319 12.24 -21.33 15.29
N LYS A 320 13.34 -20.71 15.74
CA LYS A 320 14.01 -19.61 15.02
C LYS A 320 14.22 -19.90 13.54
N ALA A 321 14.82 -21.04 13.21
CA ALA A 321 15.06 -21.45 11.83
C ALA A 321 13.78 -21.53 10.98
N HIS A 322 12.68 -22.07 11.53
CA HIS A 322 11.41 -22.15 10.80
C HIS A 322 10.76 -20.77 10.63
N ALA A 323 10.89 -19.89 11.62
CA ALA A 323 10.38 -18.52 11.53
C ALA A 323 11.13 -17.73 10.43
N GLU A 324 12.45 -17.87 10.36
CA GLU A 324 13.29 -17.25 9.32
C GLU A 324 12.90 -17.71 7.93
N VAL A 325 12.84 -19.03 7.70
CA VAL A 325 12.42 -19.61 6.41
C VAL A 325 11.02 -19.11 6.02
N PHE A 326 10.09 -19.03 6.97
CA PHE A 326 8.74 -18.56 6.71
C PHE A 326 8.71 -17.09 6.27
N VAL A 327 9.39 -16.20 7.01
CA VAL A 327 9.40 -14.76 6.74
C VAL A 327 10.15 -14.45 5.43
N ASP A 328 11.27 -15.11 5.19
CA ASP A 328 12.07 -14.93 3.98
C ASP A 328 11.37 -15.49 2.74
N LYS A 329 10.67 -16.62 2.88
CA LYS A 329 9.81 -17.14 1.80
C LYS A 329 8.72 -16.15 1.42
N ALA A 330 8.05 -15.54 2.40
CA ALA A 330 7.02 -14.53 2.13
C ALA A 330 7.58 -13.33 1.36
N ARG A 331 8.78 -12.85 1.73
CA ARG A 331 9.46 -11.76 1.01
C ARG A 331 9.84 -12.15 -0.41
N ARG A 332 10.46 -13.31 -0.61
CA ARG A 332 10.83 -13.81 -1.95
C ARG A 332 9.60 -13.96 -2.84
N SER A 333 8.50 -14.50 -2.32
CA SER A 333 7.24 -14.61 -3.06
C SER A 333 6.71 -13.25 -3.52
N PHE A 334 6.85 -12.22 -2.68
CA PHE A 334 6.46 -10.87 -3.06
C PHE A 334 7.37 -10.26 -4.14
N GLU A 335 8.69 -10.45 -4.04
CA GLU A 335 9.63 -9.98 -5.06
C GLU A 335 9.33 -10.60 -6.42
N LEU A 336 9.13 -11.92 -6.47
CA LEU A 336 8.71 -12.64 -7.68
C LEU A 336 7.36 -12.13 -8.21
N GLN A 337 6.39 -11.88 -7.34
CA GLN A 337 5.09 -11.33 -7.75
C GLN A 337 5.23 -9.91 -8.31
N MET A 338 6.09 -9.08 -7.72
CA MET A 338 6.37 -7.72 -8.19
C MET A 338 7.03 -7.72 -9.57
N GLU A 339 8.02 -8.61 -9.78
CA GLU A 339 8.66 -8.82 -11.08
C GLU A 339 7.65 -9.30 -12.12
N ALA A 340 6.85 -10.32 -11.80
CA ALA A 340 5.80 -10.83 -12.69
C ALA A 340 4.78 -9.75 -13.06
N THR A 341 4.37 -8.93 -12.09
CA THR A 341 3.45 -7.80 -12.31
C THR A 341 4.09 -6.73 -13.19
N ALA A 342 5.36 -6.40 -12.98
CA ALA A 342 6.10 -5.45 -13.79
C ALA A 342 6.20 -5.93 -15.25
N VAL A 343 6.55 -7.20 -15.46
CA VAL A 343 6.58 -7.83 -16.80
C VAL A 343 5.19 -7.79 -17.44
N ALA A 344 4.13 -8.14 -16.71
CA ALA A 344 2.76 -8.09 -17.22
C ALA A 344 2.35 -6.67 -17.65
N VAL A 345 2.72 -5.65 -16.88
CA VAL A 345 2.48 -4.24 -17.23
C VAL A 345 3.27 -3.85 -18.48
N CYS A 346 4.54 -4.24 -18.59
CA CYS A 346 5.36 -3.98 -19.78
C CYS A 346 4.77 -4.65 -21.02
N ARG A 347 4.37 -5.93 -20.93
CA ARG A 347 3.68 -6.66 -22.00
C ARG A 347 2.40 -5.97 -22.43
N LYS A 348 1.57 -5.52 -21.48
CA LYS A 348 0.32 -4.80 -21.80
C LYS A 348 0.59 -3.45 -22.50
N ARG A 349 1.64 -2.73 -22.10
CA ARG A 349 2.05 -1.47 -22.76
C ARG A 349 2.57 -1.73 -24.16
N LEU A 350 3.39 -2.76 -24.33
CA LEU A 350 3.92 -3.20 -25.61
C LEU A 350 2.80 -3.57 -26.57
N ALA A 351 1.86 -4.43 -26.16
CA ALA A 351 0.72 -4.83 -26.97
C ALA A 351 -0.08 -3.62 -27.47
N ARG A 352 -0.32 -2.63 -26.59
CA ARG A 352 -0.98 -1.37 -26.95
C ARG A 352 -0.15 -0.51 -27.92
N ALA A 353 1.18 -0.56 -27.84
CA ALA A 353 2.06 0.16 -28.75
C ALA A 353 2.09 -0.50 -30.14
N VAL A 354 2.18 -1.83 -30.19
CA VAL A 354 2.11 -2.64 -31.43
C VAL A 354 0.79 -2.38 -32.14
N GLN A 355 -0.35 -2.53 -31.45
CA GLN A 355 -1.68 -2.25 -32.02
C GLN A 355 -1.80 -0.84 -32.63
N LYS A 356 -1.17 0.17 -32.00
CA LYS A 356 -1.16 1.54 -32.52
C LYS A 356 -0.31 1.69 -33.78
N VAL A 357 0.86 1.05 -33.84
CA VAL A 357 1.69 1.05 -35.04
C VAL A 357 0.97 0.33 -36.17
N ASP A 358 0.38 -0.83 -35.91
CA ASP A 358 -0.36 -1.61 -36.91
C ASP A 358 -1.55 -0.83 -37.48
N ALA A 359 -2.31 -0.14 -36.63
CA ALA A 359 -3.40 0.73 -37.06
C ALA A 359 -2.89 1.84 -38.00
N VAL A 360 -1.80 2.52 -37.65
CA VAL A 360 -1.20 3.58 -38.47
C VAL A 360 -0.67 3.04 -39.80
N LEU A 361 -0.06 1.86 -39.80
CA LEU A 361 0.44 1.21 -41.01
C LEU A 361 -0.72 0.81 -41.93
N LYS A 362 -1.78 0.18 -41.40
CA LYS A 362 -2.98 -0.18 -42.17
C LYS A 362 -3.65 1.05 -42.80
N GLU A 363 -3.80 2.14 -42.05
CA GLU A 363 -4.32 3.41 -42.59
C GLU A 363 -3.43 3.99 -43.70
N SER A 364 -2.11 3.78 -43.60
CA SER A 364 -1.16 4.25 -44.62
C SER A 364 -1.25 3.42 -45.89
N HIS A 365 -1.45 2.10 -45.78
CA HIS A 365 -1.66 1.21 -46.93
C HIS A 365 -2.98 1.50 -47.64
N LYS A 366 -4.10 1.62 -46.91
CA LYS A 366 -5.43 1.91 -47.50
C LYS A 366 -5.45 3.19 -48.35
N LYS A 367 -4.62 4.17 -48.01
CA LYS A 367 -4.51 5.44 -48.74
C LYS A 367 -3.56 5.41 -49.93
N ARG A 368 -2.68 4.41 -50.02
CA ARG A 368 -1.82 4.21 -51.19
C ARG A 368 -2.51 3.38 -52.27
N SER A 369 -3.56 2.64 -51.90
CA SER A 369 -4.38 1.84 -52.82
C SER A 369 -5.57 2.60 -53.39
N LEU A 370 -5.82 3.82 -52.91
CA LEU A 370 -6.75 4.80 -53.48
C LEU A 370 -5.90 5.83 -54.22
#